data_AF-A0A0M9DYY5-F1
#
_entry.id   AF-A0A0M9DYY5-F1
#
_cell.length_a   1.000
_cell.length_b   1.000
_cell.length_c   1.000
_cell.angle_alpha   90.00
_cell.angle_beta   90.00
_cell.angle_gamma   90.00
#
_symmetry.space_group_name_H-M   'P 1'
#
loop_
_entity.id
_entity.type
_entity.pdbx_description
1 polymer ?
#
loop_
_entity_poly.entity_id
_entity_poly.type
_entity_poly.pdbx_seq_one_letter_code
_entity_poly.pdbx_strand_id
1 'polypeptide(L)'
;MSQNQTKVEPDKHPEKNTASQTSHVLFGCMMKESLIPLNLEVESSYEVGKGPPKLDVLIIRRTGARWSKAQMEFLPDGIRHSHCKHVILELKYTESINQVAVFQTLGYLGSYVKLKSMKVENVCAFIVSSKTPQQKVLEQIGFEPTDIKGVYRSKDILLKPIQLISLNDLSDAPYNLWIKLFSSKITQRLSVLKNILSLDIKRFSKGLIIIFIKILKFWSNIGGITMQRIKQEVLYDTSALSDDEIAFFISLFKPESVIKQFKPKDVVAQFKPEEMVTQFKPEDRLHGLKPEDLLKSLDLDTIEAYLKKIKKTKKQIKKNSNSQ
;
A
#
# COMPACT_ATOMS: atom_id res chain seq x y z
N MET A 1 -57.75 1.57 -14.18
CA MET A 1 -56.98 2.81 -14.45
C MET A 1 -57.29 3.74 -13.29
N SER A 2 -56.42 4.04 -12.34
CA SER A 2 -55.09 4.61 -12.49
C SER A 2 -54.16 4.17 -11.35
N GLN A 3 -52.87 4.27 -11.63
CA GLN A 3 -51.73 3.69 -10.92
C GLN A 3 -51.43 4.39 -9.58
N ASN A 4 -51.27 3.62 -8.50
CA ASN A 4 -50.51 4.06 -7.33
C ASN A 4 -49.04 3.75 -7.57
N GLN A 5 -48.28 4.76 -7.99
CA GLN A 5 -46.82 4.70 -8.05
C GLN A 5 -46.26 4.71 -6.61
N THR A 6 -45.87 3.54 -6.13
CA THR A 6 -45.03 3.42 -4.93
C THR A 6 -43.65 3.97 -5.30
N LYS A 7 -43.33 5.15 -4.75
CA LYS A 7 -42.04 5.80 -4.87
C LYS A 7 -41.02 4.96 -4.10
N VAL A 8 -40.26 4.14 -4.83
CA VAL A 8 -39.12 3.39 -4.27
C VAL A 8 -38.07 4.42 -3.84
N GLU A 9 -37.87 4.53 -2.54
CA GLU A 9 -36.77 5.29 -1.96
C GLU A 9 -35.45 4.61 -2.36
N PRO A 10 -34.46 5.34 -2.93
CA PRO A 10 -33.18 4.75 -3.26
C PRO A 10 -32.43 4.38 -1.98
N ASP A 11 -32.01 3.12 -1.94
CA ASP A 11 -31.25 2.48 -0.88
C ASP A 11 -30.02 3.32 -0.49
N LYS A 12 -30.07 3.92 0.72
CA LYS A 12 -28.98 4.72 1.29
C LYS A 12 -27.86 3.81 1.83
N HIS A 13 -27.10 3.12 0.99
CA HIS A 13 -25.81 2.52 1.42
C HIS A 13 -24.73 2.42 0.31
N PRO A 14 -24.27 3.54 -0.30
CA PRO A 14 -23.09 3.52 -1.18
C PRO A 14 -21.75 3.33 -0.44
N GLU A 15 -21.64 3.69 0.85
CA GLU A 15 -20.36 3.70 1.58
C GLU A 15 -19.82 2.32 2.01
N LYS A 16 -20.69 1.33 2.29
CA LYS A 16 -20.24 -0.02 2.69
C LYS A 16 -19.65 -0.81 1.53
N ASN A 17 -20.08 -0.54 0.30
CA ASN A 17 -19.69 -1.32 -0.87
C ASN A 17 -18.26 -0.95 -1.35
N THR A 18 -17.87 0.33 -1.22
CA THR A 18 -16.55 0.83 -1.65
C THR A 18 -15.39 0.32 -0.79
N ALA A 19 -15.58 0.21 0.53
CA ALA A 19 -14.56 -0.31 1.44
C ALA A 19 -14.26 -1.79 1.19
N SER A 20 -15.31 -2.59 0.95
CA SER A 20 -15.17 -4.00 0.58
C SER A 20 -14.40 -4.12 -0.73
N GLN A 21 -14.86 -3.49 -1.80
CA GLN A 21 -14.21 -3.56 -3.11
C GLN A 21 -12.74 -3.10 -3.06
N THR A 22 -12.46 -1.99 -2.37
CA THR A 22 -11.09 -1.48 -2.22
C THR A 22 -10.20 -2.47 -1.46
N SER A 23 -10.72 -3.13 -0.42
CA SER A 23 -9.96 -4.13 0.34
C SER A 23 -9.60 -5.35 -0.50
N HIS A 24 -10.52 -5.87 -1.34
CA HIS A 24 -10.23 -6.99 -2.25
C HIS A 24 -9.16 -6.62 -3.28
N VAL A 25 -9.24 -5.43 -3.87
CA VAL A 25 -8.24 -4.93 -4.83
C VAL A 25 -6.87 -4.83 -4.16
N LEU A 26 -6.78 -4.21 -2.98
CA LEU A 26 -5.51 -4.07 -2.26
C LEU A 26 -4.95 -5.43 -1.82
N PHE A 27 -5.79 -6.36 -1.39
CA PHE A 27 -5.40 -7.72 -1.03
C PHE A 27 -4.82 -8.47 -2.23
N GLY A 28 -5.51 -8.43 -3.37
CA GLY A 28 -5.04 -9.04 -4.61
C GLY A 28 -3.74 -8.42 -5.11
N CYS A 29 -3.61 -7.09 -5.08
CA CYS A 29 -2.36 -6.40 -5.42
C CYS A 29 -1.22 -6.80 -4.48
N MET A 30 -1.45 -6.85 -3.17
CA MET A 30 -0.42 -7.23 -2.19
C MET A 30 0.10 -8.64 -2.48
N MET A 31 -0.80 -9.59 -2.73
CA MET A 31 -0.43 -10.98 -3.02
C MET A 31 0.29 -11.13 -4.37
N LYS A 32 -0.08 -10.32 -5.38
CA LYS A 32 0.64 -10.29 -6.67
C LYS A 32 2.07 -9.80 -6.50
N GLU A 33 2.24 -8.66 -5.82
CA GLU A 33 3.55 -8.05 -5.61
C GLU A 33 4.49 -8.90 -4.74
N SER A 34 3.93 -9.72 -3.83
CA SER A 34 4.72 -10.62 -2.97
C SER A 34 5.04 -11.97 -3.62
N LEU A 35 4.16 -12.52 -4.48
CA LEU A 35 4.29 -13.89 -4.96
C LEU A 35 4.73 -14.02 -6.43
N ILE A 36 4.41 -13.07 -7.32
CA ILE A 36 4.84 -13.13 -8.73
C ILE A 36 6.37 -13.17 -8.87
N PRO A 37 7.16 -12.37 -8.12
CA PRO A 37 8.62 -12.45 -8.16
C PRO A 37 9.17 -13.82 -7.73
N LEU A 38 8.36 -14.64 -7.05
CA LEU A 38 8.71 -15.98 -6.57
C LEU A 38 8.22 -17.09 -7.52
N ASN A 39 7.99 -16.74 -8.79
CA ASN A 39 7.56 -17.65 -9.87
C ASN A 39 6.22 -18.36 -9.58
N LEU A 40 5.29 -17.64 -8.98
CA LEU A 40 3.89 -18.05 -8.82
C LEU A 40 3.00 -17.23 -9.75
N GLU A 41 1.99 -17.88 -10.35
CA GLU A 41 0.96 -17.15 -11.07
C GLU A 41 -0.12 -16.69 -10.09
N VAL A 42 -0.51 -15.42 -10.17
CA VAL A 42 -1.51 -14.82 -9.28
C VAL A 42 -2.55 -14.03 -10.07
N GLU A 43 -3.82 -14.42 -9.97
CA GLU A 43 -4.96 -13.79 -10.67
C GLU A 43 -5.97 -13.26 -9.65
N SER A 44 -6.39 -11.99 -9.77
CA SER A 44 -7.27 -11.30 -8.79
C SER A 44 -8.62 -10.89 -9.36
N SER A 45 -9.04 -11.54 -10.44
CA SER A 45 -10.34 -11.36 -11.09
C SER A 45 -10.54 -12.53 -12.03
N TYR A 46 -11.42 -13.46 -11.69
CA TYR A 46 -11.68 -14.64 -12.50
C TYR A 46 -13.06 -14.53 -13.16
N GLU A 47 -13.10 -14.59 -14.49
CA GLU A 47 -14.36 -14.63 -15.24
C GLU A 47 -14.83 -16.08 -15.37
N VAL A 48 -16.01 -16.39 -14.82
CA VAL A 48 -16.65 -17.71 -14.94
C VAL A 48 -17.56 -17.68 -16.18
N GLY A 49 -16.97 -17.80 -17.36
CA GLY A 49 -17.71 -17.92 -18.63
C GLY A 49 -18.02 -16.60 -19.34
N LYS A 50 -18.96 -16.62 -20.29
CA LYS A 50 -19.38 -15.45 -21.09
C LYS A 50 -20.55 -14.72 -20.40
N GLY A 51 -20.26 -13.85 -19.43
CA GLY A 51 -21.23 -13.05 -18.68
C GLY A 51 -20.82 -12.82 -17.21
N PRO A 52 -21.35 -11.79 -16.50
CA PRO A 52 -20.94 -11.49 -15.13
C PRO A 52 -21.42 -12.58 -14.14
N PRO A 53 -20.72 -12.80 -13.01
CA PRO A 53 -19.84 -11.84 -12.34
C PRO A 53 -18.34 -12.17 -12.44
N LYS A 54 -17.52 -11.11 -12.47
CA LYS A 54 -16.10 -11.21 -12.09
C LYS A 54 -16.08 -11.68 -10.63
N LEU A 55 -15.45 -12.81 -10.37
CA LEU A 55 -15.29 -13.29 -9.01
C LEU A 55 -14.26 -12.41 -8.30
N ASP A 56 -14.62 -11.90 -7.12
CA ASP A 56 -13.72 -11.18 -6.20
C ASP A 56 -12.79 -12.14 -5.42
N VAL A 57 -12.37 -13.23 -6.09
CA VAL A 57 -11.43 -14.22 -5.57
C VAL A 57 -10.02 -13.98 -6.10
N LEU A 58 -9.05 -14.39 -5.30
CA LEU A 58 -7.66 -14.46 -5.68
C LEU A 58 -7.27 -15.93 -5.93
N ILE A 59 -6.63 -16.20 -7.05
CA ILE A 59 -6.15 -17.53 -7.43
C ILE A 59 -4.63 -17.50 -7.47
N ILE A 60 -4.00 -18.41 -6.74
CA ILE A 60 -2.54 -18.62 -6.74
C ILE A 60 -2.28 -19.98 -7.36
N ARG A 61 -1.39 -20.06 -8.36
CA ARG A 61 -1.00 -21.33 -8.97
C ARG A 61 0.47 -21.60 -8.75
N ARG A 62 0.74 -22.79 -8.22
CA ARG A 62 2.08 -23.33 -8.06
C ARG A 62 2.55 -23.98 -9.35
N THR A 63 3.69 -23.52 -9.83
CA THR A 63 4.38 -24.07 -11.00
C THR A 63 5.18 -25.35 -10.67
N GLY A 64 5.78 -25.40 -9.47
CA GLY A 64 6.58 -26.55 -8.99
C GLY A 64 5.80 -27.65 -8.25
N ALA A 65 6.54 -28.66 -7.78
CA ALA A 65 5.99 -29.81 -7.05
C ALA A 65 5.70 -29.54 -5.56
N ARG A 66 6.39 -28.57 -4.95
CA ARG A 66 6.24 -28.13 -3.55
C ARG A 66 6.46 -26.62 -3.46
N TRP A 67 5.99 -26.00 -2.37
CA TRP A 67 6.34 -24.61 -2.07
C TRP A 67 7.85 -24.50 -1.83
N SER A 68 8.50 -23.52 -2.46
CA SER A 68 9.91 -23.23 -2.19
C SER A 68 10.06 -22.53 -0.83
N LYS A 69 11.28 -22.54 -0.26
CA LYS A 69 11.57 -21.83 0.99
C LYS A 69 11.21 -20.35 0.90
N ALA A 70 11.57 -19.69 -0.21
CA ALA A 70 11.24 -18.29 -0.45
C ALA A 70 9.73 -18.06 -0.57
N GLN A 71 8.98 -18.95 -1.24
CA GLN A 71 7.51 -18.86 -1.32
C GLN A 71 6.88 -18.98 0.07
N MET A 72 7.39 -19.88 0.91
CA MET A 72 6.92 -20.04 2.29
C MET A 72 7.18 -18.83 3.18
N GLU A 73 8.04 -17.87 2.80
CA GLU A 73 8.21 -16.62 3.56
C GLU A 73 7.03 -15.65 3.36
N PHE A 74 6.24 -15.82 2.30
CA PHE A 74 5.10 -14.95 1.97
C PHE A 74 3.75 -15.67 1.95
N LEU A 75 3.74 -17.01 1.99
CA LEU A 75 2.53 -17.80 2.13
C LEU A 75 2.14 -17.91 3.62
N PRO A 76 0.94 -17.48 4.00
CA PRO A 76 0.49 -17.52 5.39
C PRO A 76 0.21 -18.95 5.86
N ASP A 77 0.08 -19.09 7.18
CA ASP A 77 -0.49 -20.27 7.83
C ASP A 77 -1.80 -20.72 7.14
N GLY A 78 -2.06 -22.03 7.15
CA GLY A 78 -3.05 -22.66 6.28
C GLY A 78 -2.53 -22.90 4.86
N ILE A 79 -2.19 -21.86 4.10
CA ILE A 79 -1.79 -21.98 2.69
C ILE A 79 -0.43 -22.67 2.56
N ARG A 80 0.58 -22.22 3.33
CA ARG A 80 1.95 -22.78 3.29
C ARG A 80 2.02 -24.27 3.65
N HIS A 81 1.04 -24.77 4.39
CA HIS A 81 0.93 -26.17 4.84
C HIS A 81 0.15 -27.05 3.85
N SER A 82 -0.50 -26.43 2.87
CA SER A 82 -1.29 -27.14 1.89
C SER A 82 -0.41 -27.78 0.81
N HIS A 83 -0.88 -28.90 0.25
CA HIS A 83 -0.21 -29.58 -0.86
C HIS A 83 -0.89 -29.31 -2.22
N CYS A 84 -2.00 -28.56 -2.22
CA CYS A 84 -2.72 -28.19 -3.43
C CYS A 84 -1.81 -27.43 -4.41
N LYS A 85 -2.04 -27.67 -5.70
CA LYS A 85 -1.35 -26.97 -6.77
C LYS A 85 -1.93 -25.58 -6.96
N HIS A 86 -3.25 -25.45 -6.91
CA HIS A 86 -3.96 -24.18 -7.06
C HIS A 86 -4.70 -23.84 -5.76
N VAL A 87 -4.62 -22.57 -5.37
CA VAL A 87 -5.23 -22.02 -4.16
C VAL A 87 -6.24 -20.96 -4.58
N ILE A 88 -7.47 -21.06 -4.07
CA ILE A 88 -8.51 -20.04 -4.22
C ILE A 88 -8.67 -19.32 -2.87
N LEU A 89 -8.65 -17.99 -2.87
CA LEU A 89 -8.83 -17.18 -1.67
C LEU A 89 -10.03 -16.26 -1.83
N GLU A 90 -10.97 -16.36 -0.88
CA GLU A 90 -12.13 -15.49 -0.74
C GLU A 90 -11.93 -14.61 0.51
N LEU A 91 -11.71 -13.31 0.32
CA LEU A 91 -11.55 -12.38 1.43
C LEU A 91 -12.93 -11.94 1.95
N LYS A 92 -13.20 -12.10 3.24
CA LYS A 92 -14.34 -11.49 3.94
C LYS A 92 -13.84 -10.37 4.84
N TYR A 93 -13.82 -9.15 4.31
CA TYR A 93 -13.28 -7.98 5.00
C TYR A 93 -14.29 -7.32 5.96
N THR A 94 -15.46 -6.94 5.44
CA THR A 94 -16.48 -6.19 6.21
C THR A 94 -17.44 -7.10 6.96
N GLU A 95 -17.76 -8.27 6.41
CA GLU A 95 -18.64 -9.26 7.02
C GLU A 95 -17.87 -10.32 7.82
N SER A 96 -18.54 -10.89 8.83
CA SER A 96 -18.04 -12.10 9.48
C SER A 96 -18.36 -13.31 8.60
N ILE A 97 -17.63 -14.41 8.79
CA ILE A 97 -17.97 -15.69 8.15
C ILE A 97 -19.42 -16.09 8.48
N ASN A 98 -20.11 -16.64 7.48
CA ASN A 98 -21.48 -17.15 7.56
C ASN A 98 -21.67 -18.28 6.54
N GLN A 99 -22.85 -18.89 6.52
CA GLN A 99 -23.17 -20.00 5.62
C GLN A 99 -23.11 -19.61 4.13
N VAL A 100 -23.51 -18.37 3.79
CA VAL A 100 -23.44 -17.86 2.41
C VAL A 100 -22.01 -17.81 1.90
N ALA A 101 -21.06 -17.35 2.73
CA ALA A 101 -19.65 -17.33 2.38
C ALA A 101 -19.09 -18.74 2.08
N VAL A 102 -19.54 -19.75 2.82
CA VAL A 102 -19.18 -21.16 2.58
C VAL A 102 -19.74 -21.63 1.25
N PHE A 103 -21.02 -21.39 0.97
CA PHE A 103 -21.65 -21.77 -0.30
C PHE A 103 -21.04 -21.07 -1.51
N GLN A 104 -20.74 -19.78 -1.41
CA GLN A 104 -20.02 -19.03 -2.45
C GLN A 104 -18.66 -19.67 -2.74
N THR A 105 -17.88 -19.94 -1.70
CA THR A 105 -16.54 -20.53 -1.84
C THR A 105 -16.59 -21.94 -2.44
N LEU A 106 -17.56 -22.76 -2.03
CA LEU A 106 -17.81 -24.06 -2.63
C LEU A 106 -18.19 -23.95 -4.12
N GLY A 107 -19.03 -22.98 -4.47
CA GLY A 107 -19.41 -22.69 -5.86
C GLY A 107 -18.21 -22.28 -6.71
N TYR A 108 -17.32 -21.44 -6.18
CA TYR A 108 -16.07 -21.03 -6.84
C TYR A 108 -15.14 -22.22 -7.05
N LEU A 109 -14.94 -23.04 -6.01
CA LEU A 109 -14.13 -24.24 -6.08
C LEU A 109 -14.65 -25.20 -7.16
N GLY A 110 -15.93 -25.54 -7.13
CA GLY A 110 -16.54 -26.46 -8.10
C GLY A 110 -16.45 -25.95 -9.54
N SER A 111 -16.75 -24.66 -9.75
CA SER A 111 -16.66 -24.02 -11.06
C SER A 111 -15.22 -24.01 -11.57
N TYR A 112 -14.25 -23.68 -10.71
CA TYR A 112 -12.84 -23.64 -11.08
C TYR A 112 -12.28 -25.01 -11.46
N VAL A 113 -12.56 -26.02 -10.63
CA VAL A 113 -12.18 -27.43 -10.87
C VAL A 113 -12.71 -27.91 -12.22
N LYS A 114 -13.99 -27.59 -12.52
CA LYS A 114 -14.63 -27.94 -13.79
C LYS A 114 -13.99 -27.21 -14.98
N LEU A 115 -13.84 -25.88 -14.89
CA LEU A 115 -13.31 -25.05 -15.97
C LEU A 115 -11.85 -25.35 -16.31
N LYS A 116 -11.04 -25.74 -15.32
CA LYS A 116 -9.63 -26.09 -15.51
C LYS A 116 -9.41 -27.59 -15.71
N SER A 117 -10.48 -28.39 -15.72
CA SER A 117 -10.41 -29.87 -15.84
C SER A 117 -9.43 -30.50 -14.85
N MET A 118 -9.44 -30.01 -13.60
CA MET A 118 -8.51 -30.45 -12.55
C MET A 118 -9.15 -31.49 -11.64
N LYS A 119 -8.31 -32.28 -10.95
CA LYS A 119 -8.76 -33.08 -9.81
C LYS A 119 -8.97 -32.18 -8.59
N VAL A 120 -10.03 -32.42 -7.83
CA VAL A 120 -10.37 -31.64 -6.63
C VAL A 120 -9.23 -31.64 -5.60
N GLU A 121 -8.50 -32.74 -5.45
CA GLU A 121 -7.33 -32.86 -4.56
C GLU A 121 -6.17 -31.90 -4.89
N ASN A 122 -6.11 -31.39 -6.13
CA ASN A 122 -5.11 -30.42 -6.56
C ASN A 122 -5.52 -28.97 -6.31
N VAL A 123 -6.74 -28.72 -5.82
CA VAL A 123 -7.28 -27.39 -5.58
C VAL A 123 -7.76 -27.29 -4.13
N CYS A 124 -7.34 -26.24 -3.45
CA CYS A 124 -7.82 -25.91 -2.12
C CYS A 124 -8.44 -24.51 -2.16
N ALA A 125 -9.41 -24.26 -1.28
CA ALA A 125 -10.00 -22.94 -1.11
C ALA A 125 -9.84 -22.49 0.35
N PHE A 126 -9.56 -21.21 0.54
CA PHE A 126 -9.53 -20.61 1.86
C PHE A 126 -10.48 -19.42 1.91
N ILE A 127 -11.35 -19.42 2.92
CA ILE A 127 -12.09 -18.23 3.30
C ILE A 127 -11.21 -17.47 4.27
N VAL A 128 -10.86 -16.24 3.93
CA VAL A 128 -9.99 -15.38 4.74
C VAL A 128 -10.87 -14.36 5.46
N SER A 129 -11.10 -14.55 6.75
CA SER A 129 -11.93 -13.64 7.54
C SER A 129 -11.10 -12.60 8.25
N SER A 130 -11.43 -11.33 8.00
CA SER A 130 -10.81 -10.20 8.68
C SER A 130 -11.31 -10.05 10.12
N LYS A 131 -12.55 -10.48 10.39
CA LYS A 131 -13.15 -10.52 11.72
C LYS A 131 -12.87 -11.86 12.39
N THR A 132 -12.75 -11.87 13.72
CA THR A 132 -12.64 -13.13 14.48
C THR A 132 -13.98 -13.86 14.39
N PRO A 133 -14.05 -15.08 13.84
CA PRO A 133 -15.26 -15.89 13.85
C PRO A 133 -15.71 -16.18 15.27
N GLN A 134 -17.02 -16.09 15.54
CA GLN A 134 -17.57 -16.53 16.82
C GLN A 134 -17.62 -18.05 16.88
N GLN A 135 -17.31 -18.63 18.04
CA GLN A 135 -17.34 -20.08 18.26
C GLN A 135 -18.68 -20.72 17.87
N LYS A 136 -19.79 -20.11 18.28
CA LYS A 136 -21.15 -20.56 17.90
C LYS A 136 -21.36 -20.60 16.39
N VAL A 137 -20.83 -19.61 15.66
CA VAL A 137 -20.94 -19.57 14.19
C VAL A 137 -20.12 -20.70 13.59
N LEU A 138 -18.87 -20.90 14.03
CA LEU A 138 -18.02 -21.99 13.56
C LEU A 138 -18.69 -23.35 13.73
N GLU A 139 -19.29 -23.60 14.89
CA GLU A 139 -20.03 -24.84 15.17
C GLU A 139 -21.23 -25.01 14.22
N GLN A 140 -22.00 -23.95 13.98
CA GLN A 140 -23.14 -23.97 13.07
C GLN A 140 -22.76 -24.27 11.61
N ILE A 141 -21.63 -23.72 11.14
CA ILE A 141 -21.13 -23.97 9.78
C ILE A 141 -20.21 -25.19 9.69
N GLY A 142 -20.01 -25.92 10.79
CA GLY A 142 -19.24 -27.17 10.83
C GLY A 142 -17.73 -27.00 10.69
N PHE A 143 -17.16 -25.90 11.18
CA PHE A 143 -15.70 -25.67 11.24
C PHE A 143 -15.15 -25.88 12.65
N GLU A 144 -13.95 -26.46 12.76
CA GLU A 144 -13.21 -26.66 14.00
C GLU A 144 -11.78 -26.11 13.90
N PRO A 145 -11.18 -25.67 15.02
CA PRO A 145 -9.79 -25.24 15.03
C PRO A 145 -8.85 -26.39 14.66
N THR A 146 -7.72 -26.03 14.07
CA THR A 146 -6.59 -26.94 13.85
C THR A 146 -5.47 -26.65 14.85
N ASP A 147 -4.39 -27.44 14.81
CA ASP A 147 -3.18 -27.17 15.60
C ASP A 147 -2.47 -25.87 15.19
N ILE A 148 -2.82 -25.32 14.02
CA ILE A 148 -2.30 -24.06 13.51
C ILE A 148 -3.23 -22.93 13.96
N LYS A 149 -2.71 -22.03 14.80
CA LYS A 149 -3.46 -20.91 15.36
C LYS A 149 -4.12 -20.06 14.26
N GLY A 150 -5.43 -19.85 14.38
CA GLY A 150 -6.22 -19.06 13.44
C GLY A 150 -6.60 -19.79 12.15
N VAL A 151 -6.28 -21.07 12.01
CA VAL A 151 -6.70 -21.91 10.88
C VAL A 151 -7.73 -22.93 11.35
N TYR A 152 -8.83 -23.02 10.61
CA TYR A 152 -9.96 -23.90 10.90
C TYR A 152 -10.24 -24.79 9.70
N ARG A 153 -10.65 -26.04 9.97
CA ARG A 153 -11.03 -27.03 8.96
C ARG A 153 -12.49 -27.39 9.09
N SER A 154 -13.13 -27.79 7.99
CA SER A 154 -14.49 -28.32 8.05
C SER A 154 -14.50 -29.77 8.57
N LYS A 155 -15.56 -30.12 9.31
CA LYS A 155 -15.91 -31.48 9.70
C LYS A 155 -16.63 -32.24 8.58
N ASP A 156 -17.19 -31.53 7.60
CA ASP A 156 -17.94 -32.11 6.48
C ASP A 156 -16.97 -32.59 5.39
N ILE A 157 -17.18 -33.83 4.92
CA ILE A 157 -16.40 -34.45 3.85
C ILE A 157 -16.46 -33.65 2.54
N LEU A 158 -17.60 -33.01 2.23
CA LEU A 158 -17.79 -32.21 1.01
C LEU A 158 -17.01 -30.90 1.06
N LEU A 159 -16.80 -30.37 2.27
CA LEU A 159 -16.09 -29.11 2.51
C LEU A 159 -14.63 -29.34 2.89
N LYS A 160 -14.13 -30.58 2.87
CA LYS A 160 -12.74 -30.93 3.18
C LYS A 160 -11.69 -30.08 2.42
N PRO A 161 -11.90 -29.68 1.14
CA PRO A 161 -10.95 -28.81 0.43
C PRO A 161 -11.01 -27.33 0.86
N ILE A 162 -11.98 -26.94 1.68
CA ILE A 162 -12.22 -25.57 2.13
C ILE A 162 -11.74 -25.42 3.57
N GLN A 163 -10.86 -24.45 3.80
CA GLN A 163 -10.40 -24.06 5.12
C GLN A 163 -10.76 -22.60 5.40
N LEU A 164 -10.76 -22.23 6.67
CA LEU A 164 -11.00 -20.85 7.11
C LEU A 164 -9.75 -20.32 7.82
N ILE A 165 -9.35 -19.11 7.45
CA ILE A 165 -8.23 -18.37 8.07
C ILE A 165 -8.82 -17.14 8.78
N SER A 166 -8.62 -17.03 10.09
CA SER A 166 -8.98 -15.85 10.88
C SER A 166 -7.76 -14.94 11.07
N LEU A 167 -7.76 -13.79 10.38
CA LEU A 167 -6.62 -12.87 10.38
C LEU A 167 -6.28 -12.29 11.76
N ASN A 168 -7.29 -12.12 12.62
CA ASN A 168 -7.10 -11.64 13.98
C ASN A 168 -6.46 -12.68 14.90
N ASP A 169 -6.60 -13.97 14.57
CA ASP A 169 -6.17 -15.08 15.43
C ASP A 169 -4.87 -15.72 14.95
N LEU A 170 -4.46 -15.49 13.69
CA LEU A 170 -3.15 -15.89 13.17
C LEU A 170 -1.99 -15.41 14.07
N SER A 171 -0.93 -16.21 14.15
CA SER A 171 0.30 -15.87 14.87
C SER A 171 0.99 -14.63 14.26
N ASP A 172 1.85 -13.97 15.03
CA ASP A 172 2.67 -12.83 14.56
C ASP A 172 3.94 -13.28 13.82
N ALA A 173 3.97 -14.52 13.33
CA ALA A 173 5.09 -15.02 12.55
C ALA A 173 5.30 -14.20 11.26
N PRO A 174 6.55 -14.00 10.78
CA PRO A 174 6.86 -13.09 9.67
C PRO A 174 6.02 -13.31 8.40
N TYR A 175 5.76 -14.57 8.08
CA TYR A 175 5.01 -14.98 6.89
C TYR A 175 3.49 -14.74 6.97
N ASN A 176 2.96 -14.41 8.15
CA ASN A 176 1.56 -14.02 8.32
C ASN A 176 1.37 -12.49 8.27
N LEU A 177 2.44 -11.71 8.43
CA LEU A 177 2.33 -10.26 8.64
C LEU A 177 1.58 -9.56 7.50
N TRP A 178 1.93 -9.88 6.26
CA TRP A 178 1.33 -9.26 5.07
C TRP A 178 -0.19 -9.47 4.98
N ILE A 179 -0.67 -10.70 5.23
CA ILE A 179 -2.10 -10.97 5.20
C ILE A 179 -2.82 -10.35 6.41
N LYS A 180 -2.16 -10.31 7.58
CA LYS A 180 -2.71 -9.71 8.80
C LYS A 180 -2.89 -8.19 8.73
N LEU A 181 -2.33 -7.50 7.74
CA LEU A 181 -2.66 -6.09 7.45
C LEU A 181 -4.17 -5.88 7.18
N PHE A 182 -4.88 -6.93 6.78
CA PHE A 182 -6.32 -6.90 6.53
C PHE A 182 -7.15 -7.33 7.74
N SER A 183 -6.54 -7.57 8.90
CA SER A 183 -7.27 -7.89 10.13
C SER A 183 -8.17 -6.73 10.60
N SER A 184 -9.32 -7.05 11.20
CA SER A 184 -10.28 -6.04 11.60
C SER A 184 -9.87 -5.31 12.88
N LYS A 185 -9.14 -5.98 13.80
CA LYS A 185 -8.71 -5.39 15.08
C LYS A 185 -7.61 -4.37 14.85
N ILE A 186 -7.81 -3.14 15.33
CA ILE A 186 -6.81 -2.05 15.21
C ILE A 186 -5.50 -2.43 15.89
N THR A 187 -5.57 -3.03 17.09
CA THR A 187 -4.37 -3.47 17.83
C THR A 187 -3.54 -4.49 17.06
N GLN A 188 -4.18 -5.41 16.35
CA GLN A 188 -3.50 -6.38 15.49
C GLN A 188 -2.81 -5.69 14.31
N ARG A 189 -3.50 -4.78 13.61
CA ARG A 189 -2.92 -4.01 12.50
C ARG A 189 -1.72 -3.15 12.92
N LEU A 190 -1.77 -2.52 14.09
CA LEU A 190 -0.65 -1.73 14.62
C LEU A 190 0.54 -2.60 15.03
N SER A 191 0.28 -3.74 15.69
CA SER A 191 1.33 -4.73 16.01
C SER A 191 2.02 -5.25 14.75
N VAL A 192 1.23 -5.63 13.75
CA VAL A 192 1.73 -6.09 12.44
C VAL A 192 2.53 -5.00 11.74
N LEU A 193 2.06 -3.75 11.78
CA LEU A 193 2.77 -2.61 11.20
C LEU A 193 4.14 -2.44 11.87
N LYS A 194 4.22 -2.50 13.20
CA LYS A 194 5.49 -2.46 13.93
C LYS A 194 6.43 -3.59 13.50
N ASN A 195 5.91 -4.81 13.39
CA ASN A 195 6.71 -5.97 13.00
C ASN A 195 7.22 -5.85 11.55
N ILE A 196 6.39 -5.41 10.60
CA ILE A 196 6.83 -5.18 9.21
C ILE A 196 7.92 -4.12 9.14
N LEU A 197 7.80 -3.03 9.90
CA LEU A 197 8.81 -1.97 9.92
C LEU A 197 10.13 -2.40 10.56
N SER A 198 10.11 -3.42 11.43
CA SER A 198 11.32 -4.03 11.99
C SER A 198 12.01 -5.04 11.06
N LEU A 199 11.40 -5.40 9.92
CA LEU A 199 12.05 -6.21 8.90
C LEU A 199 12.97 -5.33 8.05
N ASP A 200 13.96 -5.94 7.40
CA ASP A 200 14.79 -5.24 6.40
C ASP A 200 13.93 -4.89 5.17
N ILE A 201 13.43 -3.64 5.15
CA ILE A 201 12.47 -3.17 4.16
C ILE A 201 13.08 -3.14 2.76
N LYS A 202 14.42 -3.05 2.65
CA LYS A 202 15.13 -3.07 1.37
C LYS A 202 14.99 -4.42 0.65
N ARG A 203 14.61 -5.49 1.36
CA ARG A 203 14.31 -6.81 0.76
C ARG A 203 13.00 -6.84 -0.02
N PHE A 204 12.11 -5.89 0.23
CA PHE A 204 10.81 -5.85 -0.44
C PHE A 204 10.88 -5.08 -1.76
N SER A 205 10.11 -5.56 -2.74
CA SER A 205 10.02 -4.87 -4.02
C SER A 205 9.40 -3.49 -3.85
N LYS A 206 9.81 -2.54 -4.71
CA LYS A 206 9.20 -1.20 -4.78
C LYS A 206 7.67 -1.28 -4.94
N GLY A 207 7.18 -2.23 -5.73
CA GLY A 207 5.76 -2.47 -5.93
C GLY A 207 5.05 -2.86 -4.63
N LEU A 208 5.60 -3.83 -3.87
CA LEU A 208 5.04 -4.26 -2.59
C LEU A 208 4.97 -3.11 -1.57
N ILE A 209 6.00 -2.26 -1.51
CA ILE A 209 6.02 -1.11 -0.60
C ILE A 209 5.00 -0.04 -1.02
N ILE A 210 4.82 0.19 -2.32
CA ILE A 210 3.77 1.08 -2.81
C ILE A 210 2.38 0.56 -2.40
N ILE A 211 2.13 -0.75 -2.50
CA ILE A 211 0.88 -1.35 -2.05
C ILE A 211 0.71 -1.22 -0.53
N PHE A 212 1.77 -1.46 0.24
CA PHE A 212 1.78 -1.24 1.68
C PHE A 212 1.35 0.18 2.06
N ILE A 213 1.92 1.21 1.41
CA ILE A 213 1.53 2.60 1.62
C ILE A 213 0.05 2.84 1.25
N LYS A 214 -0.45 2.21 0.18
CA LYS A 214 -1.87 2.29 -0.19
C LYS A 214 -2.78 1.65 0.87
N ILE A 215 -2.36 0.55 1.50
CA ILE A 215 -3.09 -0.09 2.61
C ILE A 215 -3.17 0.85 3.82
N LEU A 216 -2.07 1.53 4.18
CA LEU A 216 -2.07 2.51 5.28
C LEU A 216 -3.03 3.67 5.00
N LYS A 217 -3.04 4.19 3.76
CA LYS A 217 -4.00 5.22 3.33
C LYS A 217 -5.43 4.71 3.39
N PHE A 218 -5.68 3.47 2.96
CA PHE A 218 -6.99 2.85 3.05
C PHE A 218 -7.49 2.77 4.50
N TRP A 219 -6.65 2.37 5.46
CA TRP A 219 -7.05 2.36 6.88
C TRP A 219 -7.45 3.74 7.39
N SER A 220 -6.77 4.80 6.95
CA SER A 220 -7.13 6.17 7.30
C SER A 220 -8.45 6.58 6.67
N ASN A 221 -8.68 6.22 5.41
CA ASN A 221 -9.91 6.57 4.68
C ASN A 221 -11.16 5.92 5.26
N ILE A 222 -11.07 4.69 5.77
CA ILE A 222 -12.19 4.01 6.42
C ILE A 222 -12.36 4.41 7.90
N GLY A 223 -11.66 5.45 8.37
CA GLY A 223 -11.71 5.91 9.76
C GLY A 223 -11.11 4.93 10.77
N GLY A 224 -10.31 3.96 10.33
CA GLY A 224 -9.76 2.90 11.18
C GLY A 224 -8.50 3.32 11.95
N ILE A 225 -7.46 3.75 11.23
CA ILE A 225 -6.15 4.10 11.79
C ILE A 225 -5.64 5.36 11.10
N THR A 226 -5.40 6.42 11.86
CA THR A 226 -4.84 7.68 11.33
C THR A 226 -3.32 7.67 11.36
N MET A 227 -2.70 8.53 10.54
CA MET A 227 -1.24 8.71 10.57
C MET A 227 -0.73 9.25 11.92
N GLN A 228 -1.52 10.06 12.62
CA GLN A 228 -1.16 10.54 13.96
C GLN A 228 -1.05 9.38 14.95
N ARG A 229 -2.01 8.44 14.90
CA ARG A 229 -2.00 7.25 15.74
C ARG A 229 -0.82 6.34 15.43
N ILE A 230 -0.50 6.14 14.15
CA ILE A 230 0.69 5.39 13.72
C ILE A 230 1.96 6.04 14.26
N LYS A 231 2.07 7.37 14.18
CA LYS A 231 3.22 8.10 14.72
C LYS A 231 3.38 7.88 16.24
N GLN A 232 2.29 7.88 16.99
CA GLN A 232 2.31 7.74 18.45
C GLN A 232 2.53 6.30 18.92
N GLU A 233 1.90 5.32 18.28
CA GLU A 233 1.91 3.93 18.77
C GLU A 233 2.97 3.05 18.09
N VAL A 234 3.48 3.46 16.93
CA VAL A 234 4.43 2.65 16.15
C VAL A 234 5.76 3.36 15.95
N LEU A 235 5.74 4.65 15.60
CA LEU A 235 6.96 5.40 15.22
C LEU A 235 7.52 6.29 16.34
N TYR A 236 6.92 6.28 17.53
CA TYR A 236 7.31 7.18 18.64
C TYR A 236 8.74 6.90 19.14
N ASP A 237 9.20 5.67 18.96
CA ASP A 237 10.61 5.32 19.07
C ASP A 237 11.22 5.40 17.66
N THR A 238 11.77 6.56 17.29
CA THR A 238 12.37 6.82 15.97
C THR A 238 13.59 5.93 15.68
N SER A 239 13.98 5.05 16.60
CA SER A 239 14.92 3.95 16.35
C SER A 239 14.37 2.85 15.44
N ALA A 240 13.08 2.89 15.10
CA ALA A 240 12.44 1.85 14.29
C ALA A 240 12.92 1.79 12.82
N LEU A 241 13.48 2.86 12.27
CA LEU A 241 14.02 2.91 10.91
C LEU A 241 15.39 3.58 10.91
N SER A 242 16.37 2.96 10.26
CA SER A 242 17.68 3.54 10.00
C SER A 242 17.61 4.69 8.98
N ASP A 243 18.60 5.59 8.97
CA ASP A 243 18.69 6.70 8.00
C ASP A 243 18.64 6.20 6.55
N ASP A 244 19.26 5.06 6.28
CA ASP A 244 19.22 4.38 5.00
C ASP A 244 17.81 3.92 4.59
N GLU A 245 17.03 3.39 5.52
CA GLU A 245 15.64 2.95 5.27
C GLU A 245 14.74 4.16 5.05
N ILE A 246 14.96 5.24 5.81
CA ILE A 246 14.28 6.52 5.61
C ILE A 246 14.60 7.06 4.21
N ALA A 247 15.88 7.08 3.81
CA ALA A 247 16.30 7.51 2.48
C ALA A 247 15.67 6.66 1.37
N PHE A 248 15.64 5.33 1.55
CA PHE A 248 14.98 4.42 0.63
C PHE A 248 13.47 4.71 0.51
N PHE A 249 12.75 4.92 1.62
CA PHE A 249 11.34 5.31 1.59
C PHE A 249 11.12 6.63 0.87
N ILE A 250 11.93 7.65 1.17
CA ILE A 250 11.87 8.96 0.52
C ILE A 250 12.07 8.83 -0.99
N SER A 251 12.98 7.96 -1.43
CA SER A 251 13.27 7.70 -2.86
C SER A 251 12.07 7.15 -3.66
N LEU A 252 11.04 6.61 -2.97
CA LEU A 252 9.83 6.12 -3.62
C LEU A 252 8.89 7.26 -4.07
N PHE A 253 9.12 8.48 -3.57
CA PHE A 253 8.32 9.65 -3.86
C PHE A 253 9.08 10.63 -4.77
N LYS A 254 8.33 11.45 -5.49
CA LYS A 254 8.91 12.57 -6.23
C LYS A 254 9.51 13.59 -5.26
N PRO A 255 10.73 14.11 -5.48
CA PRO A 255 11.36 15.08 -4.57
C PRO A 255 10.45 16.27 -4.24
N GLU A 256 9.73 16.80 -5.23
CA GLU A 256 8.84 17.96 -5.04
C GLU A 256 7.68 17.63 -4.08
N SER A 257 7.19 16.39 -4.09
CA SER A 257 6.11 15.95 -3.18
C SER A 257 6.59 15.83 -1.74
N VAL A 258 7.86 15.49 -1.54
CA VAL A 258 8.49 15.39 -0.22
C VAL A 258 8.77 16.79 0.33
N ILE A 259 9.41 17.65 -0.47
CA ILE A 259 9.78 19.02 -0.08
C ILE A 259 8.54 19.84 0.29
N LYS A 260 7.41 19.67 -0.40
CA LYS A 260 6.13 20.33 -0.09
C LYS A 260 5.60 20.08 1.32
N GLN A 261 6.07 19.04 2.01
CA GLN A 261 5.66 18.74 3.40
C GLN A 261 6.41 19.56 4.44
N PHE A 262 7.50 20.23 4.06
CA PHE A 262 8.34 21.02 4.95
C PHE A 262 8.10 22.51 4.73
N LYS A 263 8.29 23.32 5.79
CA LYS A 263 8.27 24.77 5.63
C LYS A 263 9.47 25.20 4.79
N PRO A 264 9.33 26.15 3.85
CA PRO A 264 10.45 26.59 3.01
C PRO A 264 11.68 26.99 3.83
N LYS A 265 11.50 27.68 4.96
CA LYS A 265 12.58 28.07 5.86
C LYS A 265 13.38 26.87 6.40
N ASP A 266 12.71 25.78 6.76
CA ASP A 266 13.36 24.61 7.35
C ASP A 266 14.20 23.86 6.32
N VAL A 267 13.75 23.83 5.07
CA VAL A 267 14.48 23.24 3.93
C VAL A 267 15.70 24.10 3.59
N VAL A 268 15.49 25.42 3.44
CA VAL A 268 16.55 26.39 3.12
C VAL A 268 17.65 26.39 4.18
N ALA A 269 17.28 26.24 5.46
CA ALA A 269 18.24 26.18 6.56
C ALA A 269 19.20 24.98 6.51
N GLN A 270 18.94 23.96 5.68
CA GLN A 270 19.84 22.81 5.52
C GLN A 270 20.98 23.07 4.52
N PHE A 271 20.93 24.18 3.77
CA PHE A 271 21.93 24.52 2.75
C PHE A 271 22.79 25.69 3.23
N LYS A 272 24.08 25.69 2.84
CA LYS A 272 24.94 26.85 3.07
C LYS A 272 24.49 28.03 2.19
N PRO A 273 24.45 29.27 2.70
CA PRO A 273 24.02 30.43 1.92
C PRO A 273 24.79 30.57 0.59
N GLU A 274 26.08 30.28 0.59
CA GLU A 274 26.94 30.39 -0.59
C GLU A 274 26.52 29.40 -1.69
N GLU A 275 26.21 28.15 -1.32
CA GLU A 275 25.77 27.10 -2.25
C GLU A 275 24.41 27.47 -2.88
N MET A 276 23.51 28.07 -2.11
CA MET A 276 22.21 28.51 -2.61
C MET A 276 22.33 29.69 -3.59
N VAL A 277 23.10 30.71 -3.22
CA VAL A 277 23.25 31.93 -4.01
C VAL A 277 23.85 31.61 -5.39
N THR A 278 24.69 30.58 -5.51
CA THR A 278 25.24 30.15 -6.81
C THR A 278 24.19 29.69 -7.81
N GLN A 279 23.03 29.21 -7.37
CA GLN A 279 21.96 28.71 -8.24
C GLN A 279 21.15 29.84 -8.92
N PHE A 280 21.25 31.07 -8.41
CA PHE A 280 20.53 32.23 -8.96
C PHE A 280 21.43 33.02 -9.91
N LYS A 281 20.82 33.70 -10.90
CA LYS A 281 21.56 34.65 -11.75
C LYS A 281 21.99 35.87 -10.92
N PRO A 282 23.11 36.55 -11.26
CA PRO A 282 23.57 37.71 -10.51
C PRO A 282 22.49 38.77 -10.23
N GLU A 283 21.60 39.01 -11.19
CA GLU A 283 20.50 39.98 -11.06
C GLU A 283 19.48 39.56 -10.00
N ASP A 284 19.13 38.27 -9.97
CA ASP A 284 18.16 37.70 -9.01
C ASP A 284 18.73 37.66 -7.59
N ARG A 285 20.05 37.52 -7.42
CA ARG A 285 20.73 37.55 -6.11
C ARG A 285 20.62 38.91 -5.43
N LEU A 286 20.62 39.98 -6.24
CA LEU A 286 20.57 41.36 -5.75
C LEU A 286 19.13 41.89 -5.67
N HIS A 287 18.16 41.13 -6.18
CA HIS A 287 16.76 41.51 -6.21
C HIS A 287 16.20 41.65 -4.78
N GLY A 288 15.64 42.83 -4.47
CA GLY A 288 15.11 43.15 -3.14
C GLY A 288 16.11 43.78 -2.18
N LEU A 289 17.39 43.88 -2.53
CA LEU A 289 18.36 44.70 -1.80
C LEU A 289 18.25 46.17 -2.24
N LYS A 290 18.32 47.09 -1.27
CA LYS A 290 18.35 48.52 -1.57
C LYS A 290 19.71 48.89 -2.17
N PRO A 291 19.79 49.82 -3.16
CA PRO A 291 21.06 50.24 -3.74
C PRO A 291 22.10 50.69 -2.71
N GLU A 292 21.67 51.31 -1.61
CA GLU A 292 22.55 51.77 -0.55
C GLU A 292 23.23 50.61 0.19
N ASP A 293 22.51 49.50 0.40
CA ASP A 293 23.04 48.33 1.10
C ASP A 293 24.04 47.55 0.23
N LEU A 294 23.87 47.60 -1.10
CA LEU A 294 24.83 47.06 -2.06
C LEU A 294 26.13 47.86 -2.10
N LEU A 295 26.04 49.18 -1.99
CA LEU A 295 27.22 50.06 -2.04
C LEU A 295 28.01 50.06 -0.74
N LYS A 296 27.37 49.83 0.42
CA LYS A 296 28.05 49.75 1.73
C LYS A 296 29.09 48.63 1.82
N SER A 297 28.95 47.57 1.02
CA SER A 297 29.87 46.43 1.03
C SER A 297 31.07 46.61 0.07
N LEU A 298 31.09 47.68 -0.71
CA LEU A 298 32.16 48.02 -1.65
C LEU A 298 32.99 49.17 -1.10
N ASP A 299 34.30 49.15 -1.33
CA ASP A 299 35.17 50.28 -1.03
C ASP A 299 34.96 51.42 -2.04
N LEU A 300 35.23 52.65 -1.60
CA LEU A 300 35.02 53.86 -2.40
C LEU A 300 35.86 53.85 -3.69
N ASP A 301 37.09 53.33 -3.63
CA ASP A 301 37.98 53.30 -4.79
C ASP A 301 37.43 52.39 -5.90
N THR A 302 36.89 51.23 -5.54
CA THR A 302 36.20 50.29 -6.44
C THR A 302 34.99 50.95 -7.10
N ILE A 303 34.17 51.68 -6.34
CA ILE A 303 33.00 52.39 -6.86
C ILE A 303 33.43 53.48 -7.86
N GLU A 304 34.42 54.29 -7.49
CA GLU A 304 34.95 55.35 -8.35
C GLU A 304 35.55 54.81 -9.65
N ALA A 305 36.32 53.72 -9.57
CA ALA A 305 36.90 53.05 -10.73
C ALA A 305 35.82 52.57 -11.71
N TYR A 306 34.74 51.97 -11.18
CA TYR A 306 33.61 51.52 -11.99
C TYR A 306 32.85 52.68 -12.64
N LEU A 307 32.60 53.78 -11.91
CA LEU A 307 31.96 54.99 -12.46
C LEU A 307 32.80 55.63 -13.57
N LYS A 308 34.13 55.67 -13.42
CA LYS A 308 35.06 56.13 -14.47
C LYS A 308 34.95 55.27 -15.73
N LYS A 309 34.84 53.94 -15.59
CA LYS A 309 34.62 53.00 -16.71
C LYS A 309 33.30 53.28 -17.43
N ILE A 310 32.18 53.43 -16.70
CA ILE A 310 30.87 53.77 -17.28
C ILE A 310 30.90 55.09 -18.04
N LYS A 311 31.53 56.14 -17.48
CA LYS A 311 31.67 57.45 -18.14
C LYS A 311 32.42 57.36 -19.47
N LYS A 312 33.48 56.53 -19.55
CA LYS A 312 34.20 56.28 -20.81
C LYS A 312 33.30 55.54 -21.82
N THR A 313 32.62 54.48 -21.41
CA THR A 313 31.71 53.72 -22.29
C THR A 313 30.57 54.60 -22.84
N LYS A 314 29.96 55.46 -22.00
CA LYS A 314 28.91 56.40 -22.45
C LYS A 314 29.41 57.42 -23.48
N LYS A 315 30.63 57.93 -23.31
CA LYS A 315 31.26 58.84 -24.30
C LYS A 315 31.52 58.13 -25.63
N GLN A 316 31.89 56.85 -25.59
CA GLN A 316 32.19 56.06 -26.79
C GLN A 316 30.91 55.66 -27.55
N ILE A 317 29.84 55.30 -26.84
CA ILE A 317 28.52 55.08 -27.43
C ILE A 317 28.01 56.37 -28.10
N LYS A 318 28.05 57.52 -27.42
CA LYS A 318 27.65 58.82 -28.02
C LYS A 318 28.45 59.19 -29.26
N LYS A 319 29.75 58.89 -29.31
CA LYS A 319 30.56 59.10 -30.52
C LYS A 319 30.14 58.20 -31.67
N ASN A 320 29.85 56.92 -31.40
CA ASN A 320 29.40 55.97 -32.41
C ASN A 320 27.97 56.25 -32.90
N SER A 321 27.06 56.75 -32.04
CA SER A 321 25.70 57.16 -32.42
C SER A 321 25.65 58.43 -33.26
N ASN A 322 26.67 59.29 -33.17
CA ASN A 322 26.80 60.51 -33.97
C ASN A 322 27.61 60.31 -35.26
N SER A 323 27.97 59.06 -35.59
CA SER A 323 28.76 58.68 -36.77
C SER A 323 28.02 57.72 -37.72
N GLN A 324 26.72 57.49 -37.48
CA GLN A 324 25.76 56.85 -38.40
C GLN A 324 24.77 57.91 -38.90
#